data_AF-A0A2D7BYV5-F1
#
_entry.id   AF-A0A2D7BYV5-F1
#
_cell.length_a   1.000
_cell.length_b   1.000
_cell.length_c   1.000
_cell.angle_alpha   90.00
_cell.angle_beta   90.00
_cell.angle_gamma   90.00
#
_symmetry.space_group_name_H-M   'P 1'
#
loop_
_entity.id
_entity.type
_entity.pdbx_description
1 polymer ?
#
loop_
_entity_poly.entity_id
_entity_poly.type
_entity_poly.pdbx_seq_one_letter_code
_entity_poly.pdbx_strand_id
1 'polypeptide(L)'
;MKVKLGNYKDDGERKISVKIDDWDTWSMDHTLALIAHPLLVQLRDTTNGSPFIEFEDRPEHLIGTVPVRERGEIDEFHHDAWQWVLTEMIHAFESKIQDDWQEQFYSGKADWEMEDMGADFSKMVKGPNHTLEVDIEGMKVYQERISNGFRLFGKYYENLWD
;
A
#
# COMPACT_ATOMS: atom_id res chain seq x y z
N MET A 1 10.96 11.49 13.55
CA MET A 1 11.18 12.17 12.25
C MET A 1 10.49 13.52 12.24
N LYS A 2 11.15 14.55 11.72
CA LYS A 2 10.52 15.85 11.44
C LYS A 2 10.90 16.34 10.05
N VAL A 3 9.91 16.51 9.18
CA VAL A 3 10.08 17.11 7.86
C VAL A 3 9.34 18.44 7.82
N LYS A 4 10.04 19.50 7.44
CA LYS A 4 9.45 20.81 7.17
C LYS A 4 9.94 21.31 5.82
N LEU A 5 9.05 21.32 4.85
CA LEU A 5 9.29 21.89 3.53
C LEU A 5 8.58 23.25 3.48
N GLY A 6 9.31 24.33 3.21
CA GLY A 6 8.73 25.64 2.98
C GLY A 6 7.92 25.69 1.69
N ASN A 7 7.22 26.80 1.45
CA ASN A 7 6.50 27.02 0.19
C ASN A 7 7.48 26.97 -1.00
N TYR A 8 6.93 26.58 -2.16
CA TYR A 8 7.60 26.74 -3.44
C TYR A 8 7.99 28.21 -3.67
N LYS A 9 9.08 28.43 -4.39
CA LYS A 9 9.57 29.75 -4.78
C LYS A 9 10.04 29.69 -6.23
N ASP A 10 9.65 30.68 -7.02
CA ASP A 10 10.11 30.83 -8.40
C ASP A 10 11.61 31.20 -8.47
N ASP A 11 12.12 31.89 -7.45
CA ASP A 11 13.53 32.28 -7.34
C ASP A 11 14.09 32.03 -5.93
N GLY A 12 15.36 31.65 -5.88
CA GLY A 12 16.09 31.28 -4.68
C GLY A 12 15.75 29.90 -4.10
N GLU A 13 16.42 29.55 -3.00
CA GLU A 13 16.29 28.20 -2.42
C GLU A 13 15.02 28.05 -1.56
N ARG A 14 14.34 26.91 -1.77
CA ARG A 14 13.28 26.42 -0.90
C ARG A 14 13.87 26.03 0.45
N LYS A 15 13.26 26.48 1.55
CA LYS A 15 13.68 26.08 2.90
C LYS A 15 13.32 24.63 3.14
N ILE A 16 14.32 23.77 3.37
CA ILE A 16 14.15 22.35 3.66
C ILE A 16 14.78 22.06 5.02
N SER A 17 14.03 21.43 5.92
CA SER A 17 14.54 20.96 7.21
C SER A 17 14.07 19.52 7.43
N VAL A 18 15.02 18.61 7.51
CA VAL A 18 14.78 17.18 7.77
C VAL A 18 15.59 16.80 9.00
N LYS A 19 14.91 16.22 9.99
CA LYS A 19 15.52 15.61 11.17
C LYS A 19 15.10 14.15 11.23
N ILE A 20 16.08 13.27 11.30
CA ILE A 20 15.91 11.83 11.54
C ILE A 20 16.35 11.58 12.99
N ASP A 21 15.49 10.91 13.74
CA ASP A 21 15.73 10.46 15.12
C ASP A 21 16.12 8.96 15.11
N ASP A 22 16.77 8.48 16.17
CA ASP A 22 17.38 7.13 16.20
C ASP A 22 16.38 5.98 15.94
N TRP A 23 15.12 6.14 16.34
CA TRP A 23 14.08 5.12 16.20
C TRP A 23 13.34 5.16 14.86
N ASP A 24 13.52 6.21 14.06
CA ASP A 24 12.81 6.36 12.77
C ASP A 24 13.17 5.26 11.76
N THR A 25 14.30 4.57 11.99
CA THR A 25 14.81 3.50 11.12
C THR A 25 14.46 2.10 11.63
N TRP A 26 13.87 1.94 12.82
CA TRP A 26 13.49 0.63 13.36
C TRP A 26 12.35 -0.02 12.56
N SER A 27 11.45 0.80 12.02
CA SER A 27 10.46 0.43 10.98
C SER A 27 10.36 1.60 10.00
N MET A 28 11.37 1.72 9.15
CA MET A 28 11.45 2.81 8.17
C MET A 28 10.30 2.76 7.17
N ASP A 29 9.77 1.58 6.86
CA ASP A 29 8.60 1.42 5.99
C ASP A 29 7.35 2.11 6.56
N HIS A 30 7.09 1.96 7.86
CA HIS A 30 6.01 2.67 8.54
C HIS A 30 6.28 4.19 8.62
N THR A 31 7.51 4.60 8.98
CA THR A 31 7.89 6.01 9.03
C THR A 31 7.70 6.70 7.68
N LEU A 32 8.12 6.06 6.58
CA LEU A 32 7.92 6.59 5.22
C LEU A 32 6.45 6.62 4.83
N ALA A 33 5.64 5.63 5.26
CA ALA A 33 4.21 5.60 4.98
C ALA A 33 3.47 6.82 5.53
N LEU A 34 3.81 7.28 6.74
CA LEU A 34 3.24 8.48 7.36
C LEU A 34 3.47 9.76 6.50
N ILE A 35 4.49 9.77 5.65
CA ILE A 35 4.80 10.88 4.75
C ILE A 35 4.22 10.64 3.36
N ALA A 36 4.45 9.46 2.78
CA ALA A 36 4.04 9.13 1.42
C ALA A 36 2.51 9.09 1.28
N HIS A 37 1.79 8.52 2.26
CA HIS A 37 0.33 8.40 2.21
C HIS A 37 -0.38 9.75 1.99
N PRO A 38 -0.21 10.80 2.82
CA PRO A 38 -0.88 12.07 2.59
C PRO A 38 -0.43 12.77 1.30
N LEU A 39 0.83 12.58 0.87
CA LEU A 39 1.32 13.14 -0.40
C LEU A 39 0.63 12.48 -1.60
N LEU A 40 0.45 11.15 -1.57
CA LEU A 40 -0.23 10.41 -2.62
C LEU A 40 -1.72 10.75 -2.69
N VAL A 41 -2.38 10.89 -1.53
CA VAL A 41 -3.77 11.34 -1.47
C VAL A 41 -3.91 12.74 -2.08
N GLN A 42 -3.05 13.68 -1.68
CA GLN A 42 -3.05 15.02 -2.27
C GLN A 42 -2.81 14.97 -3.78
N LEU A 43 -1.79 14.23 -4.24
CA LEU A 43 -1.48 14.09 -5.66
C LEU A 43 -2.66 13.54 -6.45
N ARG A 44 -3.28 12.44 -5.99
CA ARG A 44 -4.47 11.87 -6.64
C ARG A 44 -5.59 12.89 -6.82
N ASP A 45 -5.83 13.69 -5.79
CA ASP A 45 -6.94 14.63 -5.76
C ASP A 45 -6.66 15.93 -6.55
N THR A 46 -5.37 16.29 -6.76
CA THR A 46 -4.99 17.51 -7.51
C THR A 46 -4.45 17.27 -8.90
N THR A 47 -4.08 16.03 -9.26
CA THR A 47 -3.36 15.71 -10.50
C THR A 47 -4.07 16.22 -11.76
N ASN A 48 -3.37 17.02 -12.56
CA ASN A 48 -3.83 17.55 -13.85
C ASN A 48 -3.29 16.77 -15.04
N GLY A 49 -2.31 15.89 -14.79
CA GLY A 49 -1.64 15.07 -15.79
C GLY A 49 -1.81 13.58 -15.51
N SER A 50 -1.53 12.74 -16.51
CA SER A 50 -1.43 11.30 -16.29
C SER A 50 -0.24 10.76 -17.08
N PRO A 51 0.76 10.18 -16.39
CA PRO A 51 1.85 9.50 -17.06
C PRO A 51 1.34 8.26 -17.82
N PHE A 52 2.16 7.76 -18.73
CA PHE A 52 1.86 6.50 -19.39
C PHE A 52 2.09 5.31 -18.45
N ILE A 53 1.06 4.48 -18.31
CA ILE A 53 1.11 3.22 -17.55
C ILE A 53 1.21 2.06 -18.54
N GLU A 54 2.17 1.17 -18.34
CA GLU A 54 2.33 -0.02 -19.18
C GLU A 54 1.11 -0.93 -19.08
N PHE A 55 0.67 -1.52 -20.20
CA PHE A 55 -0.53 -2.38 -20.22
C PHE A 55 -0.43 -3.59 -19.28
N GLU A 56 0.78 -4.11 -19.06
CA GLU A 56 1.04 -5.24 -18.15
C GLU A 56 0.78 -4.88 -16.68
N ASP A 57 0.81 -3.60 -16.33
CA ASP A 57 0.53 -3.13 -14.98
C ASP A 57 -0.93 -2.77 -14.75
N ARG A 58 -1.74 -2.75 -15.82
CA ARG A 58 -3.15 -2.37 -15.73
C ARG A 58 -4.02 -3.60 -15.50
N PRO A 59 -5.11 -3.48 -14.74
CA PRO A 59 -6.12 -4.53 -14.71
C PRO A 59 -6.80 -4.63 -16.09
N GLU A 60 -7.29 -5.82 -16.44
CA GLU A 60 -7.81 -6.12 -17.79
C GLU A 60 -8.87 -5.12 -18.29
N HIS A 61 -9.71 -4.62 -17.40
CA HIS A 61 -10.78 -3.66 -17.73
C HIS A 61 -10.29 -2.22 -17.98
N LEU A 62 -9.02 -1.91 -17.71
CA LEU A 62 -8.36 -0.63 -18.01
C LEU A 62 -7.38 -0.74 -19.19
N ILE A 63 -7.50 -1.81 -19.98
CA ILE A 63 -6.77 -1.99 -21.23
C ILE A 63 -7.74 -1.66 -22.36
N GLY A 64 -7.58 -0.46 -22.92
CA GLY A 64 -8.43 0.04 -24.00
C GLY A 64 -8.03 -0.51 -25.37
N THR A 65 -8.73 -0.02 -26.39
CA THR A 65 -8.39 -0.33 -27.79
C THR A 65 -7.07 0.35 -28.15
N VAL A 66 -6.03 -0.42 -28.51
CA VAL A 66 -4.67 0.09 -28.77
C VAL A 66 -4.70 1.17 -29.87
N PRO A 67 -4.49 2.46 -29.55
CA PRO A 67 -4.32 3.47 -30.58
C PRO A 67 -2.93 3.29 -31.20
N VAL A 68 -2.74 3.75 -32.43
CA VAL A 68 -1.53 3.44 -33.20
C VAL A 68 -0.32 4.07 -32.50
N ARG A 69 0.57 3.22 -31.96
CA ARG A 69 1.70 3.61 -31.07
C ARG A 69 2.60 4.72 -31.61
N GLU A 70 2.63 4.93 -32.93
CA GLU A 70 3.53 5.87 -33.60
C GLU A 70 3.23 7.36 -33.33
N ARG A 71 2.07 7.73 -32.75
CA ARG A 71 1.68 9.14 -32.60
C ARG A 71 1.60 9.68 -31.17
N GLY A 72 2.00 8.90 -30.16
CA GLY A 72 1.80 9.28 -28.76
C GLY A 72 0.31 9.30 -28.37
N GLU A 73 -0.51 8.53 -29.07
CA GLU A 73 -1.93 8.40 -28.78
C GLU A 73 -2.13 7.60 -27.49
N ILE A 74 -2.96 8.14 -26.61
CA ILE A 74 -3.39 7.51 -25.35
C ILE A 74 -4.67 6.72 -25.59
N ASP A 75 -4.83 5.60 -24.90
CA ASP A 75 -6.10 4.86 -24.95
C ASP A 75 -7.19 5.53 -24.09
N GLU A 76 -8.42 5.05 -24.25
CA GLU A 76 -9.60 5.59 -23.56
C GLU A 76 -9.53 5.52 -22.04
N PHE A 77 -8.72 4.62 -21.48
CA PHE A 77 -8.55 4.41 -20.03
C PHE A 77 -7.21 4.96 -19.51
N HIS A 78 -6.49 5.77 -20.30
CA HIS A 78 -5.17 6.28 -19.91
C HIS A 78 -5.18 7.02 -18.56
N HIS A 79 -6.15 7.91 -18.36
CA HIS A 79 -6.29 8.66 -17.10
C HIS A 79 -6.78 7.77 -15.96
N ASP A 80 -7.72 6.87 -16.24
CA ASP A 80 -8.27 5.94 -15.26
C ASP A 80 -7.20 4.96 -14.77
N ALA A 81 -6.28 4.54 -15.65
CA ALA A 81 -5.14 3.71 -15.31
C ALA A 81 -4.23 4.41 -14.29
N TRP A 82 -3.98 5.71 -14.46
CA TRP A 82 -3.19 6.46 -13.48
C TRP A 82 -3.90 6.61 -12.15
N GLN A 83 -5.19 6.91 -12.17
CA GLN A 83 -6.01 7.01 -10.95
C GLN A 83 -6.07 5.67 -10.19
N TRP A 84 -6.16 4.56 -10.91
CA TRP A 84 -6.08 3.22 -10.33
C TRP A 84 -4.71 2.98 -9.70
N VAL A 85 -3.62 3.30 -10.41
CA VAL A 85 -2.25 3.15 -9.87
C VAL A 85 -2.07 3.95 -8.57
N LEU A 86 -2.49 5.23 -8.54
CA LEU A 86 -2.43 6.04 -7.32
C LEU A 86 -3.28 5.44 -6.19
N THR A 87 -4.46 4.91 -6.50
CA THR A 87 -5.32 4.24 -5.52
C THR A 87 -4.66 2.99 -4.92
N GLU A 88 -3.98 2.19 -5.74
CA GLU A 88 -3.24 1.02 -5.28
C GLU A 88 -2.05 1.41 -4.40
N MET A 89 -1.29 2.46 -4.76
CA MET A 89 -0.22 2.99 -3.91
C MET A 89 -0.77 3.49 -2.57
N ILE A 90 -1.85 4.29 -2.58
CA ILE A 90 -2.50 4.81 -1.37
C ILE A 90 -2.93 3.66 -0.47
N HIS A 91 -3.60 2.64 -1.01
CA HIS A 91 -4.03 1.48 -0.24
C HIS A 91 -2.87 0.74 0.44
N ALA A 92 -1.74 0.58 -0.25
CA ALA A 92 -0.56 -0.07 0.32
C ALA A 92 0.04 0.72 1.49
N PHE A 93 0.18 2.05 1.34
CA PHE A 93 0.71 2.89 2.41
C PHE A 93 -0.28 3.07 3.57
N GLU A 94 -1.58 3.16 3.29
CA GLU A 94 -2.63 3.20 4.31
C GLU A 94 -2.63 1.92 5.15
N SER A 95 -2.55 0.75 4.49
CA SER A 95 -2.48 -0.56 5.17
C SER A 95 -1.19 -0.74 5.98
N LYS A 96 -0.12 0.00 5.66
CA LYS A 96 1.09 0.03 6.51
C LYS A 96 0.97 0.94 7.72
N ILE A 97 0.11 1.95 7.65
CA ILE A 97 -0.22 2.79 8.80
C ILE A 97 -1.18 2.03 9.73
N GLN A 98 -2.19 1.38 9.14
CA GLN A 98 -3.15 0.50 9.81
C GLN A 98 -2.55 -0.92 9.93
N ASP A 99 -1.56 -1.08 10.81
CA ASP A 99 -0.82 -2.34 11.01
C ASP A 99 -1.69 -3.51 11.53
N ASP A 100 -2.96 -3.25 11.82
CA ASP A 100 -3.98 -4.18 12.30
C ASP A 100 -4.91 -4.72 11.18
N TRP A 101 -4.64 -4.42 9.90
CA TRP A 101 -5.50 -4.83 8.78
C TRP A 101 -5.79 -6.33 8.74
N GLN A 102 -4.93 -7.19 9.31
CA GLN A 102 -5.14 -8.65 9.35
C GLN A 102 -6.33 -9.03 10.23
N GLU A 103 -6.68 -8.23 11.25
CA GLU A 103 -7.74 -8.54 12.21
C GLU A 103 -9.09 -8.75 11.53
N GLN A 104 -9.35 -8.11 10.39
CA GLN A 104 -10.59 -8.25 9.63
C GLN A 104 -10.82 -9.66 9.07
N PHE A 105 -9.77 -10.49 8.98
CA PHE A 105 -9.84 -11.86 8.48
C PHE A 105 -9.96 -12.92 9.59
N TYR A 106 -9.93 -12.50 10.85
CA TYR A 106 -10.16 -13.38 11.99
C TYR A 106 -11.59 -13.24 12.48
N SER A 107 -12.24 -14.36 12.74
CA SER A 107 -13.57 -14.38 13.36
C SER A 107 -13.70 -15.49 14.39
N GLY A 108 -14.68 -15.38 15.28
CA GLY A 108 -14.90 -16.35 16.35
C GLY A 108 -13.96 -16.18 17.55
N LYS A 109 -13.91 -17.21 18.41
CA LYS A 109 -13.11 -17.21 19.64
C LYS A 109 -12.15 -18.38 19.67
N ALA A 110 -10.89 -18.08 19.99
CA ALA A 110 -9.89 -19.09 20.27
C ALA A 110 -10.14 -19.70 21.66
N ASP A 111 -10.49 -20.97 21.70
CA ASP A 111 -10.55 -21.79 22.90
C ASP A 111 -9.48 -22.88 22.79
N TRP A 112 -8.38 -22.72 23.51
CA TRP A 112 -7.25 -23.67 23.49
C TRP A 112 -7.09 -24.26 24.87
N GLU A 113 -7.10 -25.59 24.95
CA GLU A 113 -6.86 -26.33 26.18
C GLU A 113 -5.48 -27.01 26.09
N MET A 114 -4.82 -27.20 27.22
CA MET A 114 -3.58 -27.98 27.29
C MET A 114 -3.89 -29.37 27.82
N GLU A 115 -3.61 -30.37 27.00
CA GLU A 115 -3.71 -31.77 27.38
C GLU A 115 -2.33 -32.27 27.82
N ASP A 116 -2.24 -32.79 29.05
CA ASP A 116 -1.00 -33.35 29.59
C ASP A 116 -0.76 -34.74 29.00
N MET A 117 0.33 -34.92 28.27
CA MET A 117 0.69 -36.20 27.66
C MET A 117 1.73 -36.98 28.49
N GLY A 118 2.11 -36.47 29.66
CA GLY A 118 3.12 -37.04 30.52
C GLY A 118 4.56 -36.82 30.02
N ALA A 119 5.52 -37.00 30.92
CA ALA A 119 6.95 -36.78 30.69
C ALA A 119 7.30 -35.37 30.16
N ASP A 120 6.87 -34.32 30.86
CA ASP A 120 7.14 -32.90 30.55
C ASP A 120 6.60 -32.41 29.19
N PHE A 121 5.74 -33.18 28.51
CA PHE A 121 5.12 -32.79 27.25
C PHE A 121 3.63 -32.49 27.42
N SER A 122 3.24 -31.27 27.06
CA SER A 122 1.85 -30.83 26.98
C SER A 122 1.50 -30.57 25.50
N LYS A 123 0.29 -30.96 25.09
CA LYS A 123 -0.23 -30.72 23.74
C LYS A 123 -1.31 -29.65 23.80
N MET A 124 -1.21 -28.62 22.97
CA MET A 124 -2.34 -27.70 22.75
C MET A 124 -3.41 -28.40 21.90
N VAL A 125 -4.62 -28.49 22.44
CA VAL A 125 -5.81 -29.05 21.78
C VAL A 125 -6.92 -27.99 21.71
N LYS A 126 -7.83 -28.14 20.74
CA LYS A 126 -8.97 -27.23 20.60
C LYS A 126 -10.00 -27.55 21.68
N GLY A 127 -10.33 -26.55 22.51
CA GLY A 127 -11.39 -26.65 23.50
C GLY A 127 -12.77 -26.76 22.85
N PRO A 128 -13.81 -27.14 23.62
CA PRO A 128 -15.15 -27.41 23.11
C PRO A 128 -15.86 -26.18 22.54
N ASN A 129 -15.42 -24.96 22.86
CA ASN A 129 -16.01 -23.71 22.34
C ASN A 129 -15.11 -23.03 21.29
N HIS A 130 -14.15 -23.75 20.71
CA HIS A 130 -13.23 -23.20 19.72
C HIS A 130 -13.96 -22.90 18.41
N THR A 131 -14.14 -21.62 18.12
CA THR A 131 -14.88 -21.12 16.94
C THR A 131 -14.01 -20.23 16.05
N LEU A 132 -12.70 -20.16 16.32
CA LEU A 132 -11.78 -19.34 15.55
C LEU A 132 -11.74 -19.81 14.09
N GLU A 133 -12.14 -18.91 13.19
CA GLU A 133 -12.03 -19.07 11.74
C GLU A 133 -11.12 -17.97 11.20
N VAL A 134 -10.27 -18.34 10.25
CA VAL A 134 -9.33 -17.43 9.61
C VAL A 134 -9.55 -17.52 8.10
N ASP A 135 -9.91 -16.40 7.48
CA ASP A 135 -9.99 -16.30 6.02
C ASP A 135 -8.59 -16.08 5.44
N ILE A 136 -7.86 -17.19 5.30
CA ILE A 136 -6.50 -17.21 4.78
C ILE A 136 -6.45 -16.72 3.32
N GLU A 137 -7.46 -17.05 2.51
CA GLU A 137 -7.49 -16.67 1.09
C GLU A 137 -7.73 -15.17 0.94
N GLY A 138 -8.70 -14.61 1.66
CA GLY A 138 -8.94 -13.16 1.71
C GLY A 138 -7.70 -12.39 2.21
N MET A 139 -7.05 -12.90 3.27
CA MET A 139 -5.83 -12.30 3.80
C MET A 139 -4.70 -12.28 2.77
N LYS A 140 -4.55 -13.37 2.00
CA LYS A 140 -3.54 -13.47 0.95
C LYS A 140 -3.82 -12.49 -0.19
N VAL A 141 -5.06 -12.40 -0.67
CA VAL A 141 -5.46 -11.44 -1.71
C VAL A 141 -5.22 -10.00 -1.26
N TYR A 142 -5.53 -9.68 0.00
CA TYR A 142 -5.27 -8.35 0.56
C TYR A 142 -3.77 -8.03 0.58
N GLN A 143 -2.94 -8.96 1.06
CA GLN A 143 -1.48 -8.81 1.06
C GLN A 143 -0.90 -8.69 -0.34
N GLU A 144 -1.44 -9.42 -1.33
CA GLU A 144 -1.05 -9.29 -2.74
C GLU A 144 -1.35 -7.89 -3.28
N ARG A 145 -2.51 -7.32 -2.93
CA ARG A 145 -2.87 -5.95 -3.29
C ARG A 145 -1.93 -4.91 -2.68
N ILE A 146 -1.60 -5.02 -1.39
CA ILE A 146 -0.57 -4.19 -0.74
C ILE A 146 0.75 -4.28 -1.51
N SER A 147 1.16 -5.51 -1.84
CA SER A 147 2.45 -5.76 -2.51
C SER A 147 2.48 -5.17 -3.92
N ASN A 148 1.35 -5.23 -4.64
CA ASN A 148 1.17 -4.57 -5.93
C ASN A 148 1.29 -3.05 -5.81
N GLY A 149 0.69 -2.43 -4.79
CA GLY A 149 0.82 -1.00 -4.55
C GLY A 149 2.28 -0.54 -4.35
N PHE A 150 3.09 -1.29 -3.59
CA PHE A 150 4.52 -0.98 -3.46
C PHE A 150 5.33 -1.20 -4.73
N ARG A 151 5.02 -2.25 -5.49
CA ARG A 151 5.62 -2.51 -6.80
C ARG A 151 5.36 -1.34 -7.75
N LEU A 152 4.11 -0.87 -7.82
CA LEU A 152 3.71 0.27 -8.63
C LEU A 152 4.37 1.56 -8.15
N PHE A 153 4.42 1.80 -6.84
CA PHE A 153 5.12 2.94 -6.25
C PHE A 153 6.59 2.98 -6.67
N GLY A 154 7.30 1.85 -6.60
CA GLY A 154 8.69 1.76 -7.03
C GLY A 154 8.87 1.98 -8.55
N LYS A 155 8.00 1.38 -9.37
CA LYS A 155 8.09 1.48 -10.83
C LYS A 155 7.78 2.89 -11.35
N TYR A 156 6.79 3.57 -10.75
CA TYR A 156 6.30 4.88 -11.20
C TYR A 156 6.71 6.03 -10.28
N TYR A 157 7.75 5.84 -9.46
CA TYR A 157 8.20 6.84 -8.48
C TYR A 157 8.52 8.20 -9.11
N GLU A 158 9.18 8.21 -10.27
CA GLU A 158 9.52 9.45 -10.99
C GLU A 158 8.32 10.13 -11.65
N ASN A 159 7.14 9.51 -11.58
CA ASN A 159 5.90 10.03 -12.14
C ASN A 159 5.00 10.69 -11.09
N LEU A 160 5.48 10.81 -9.85
CA LEU A 160 4.76 11.44 -8.73
C LEU A 160 4.86 12.98 -8.78
N TRP A 161 4.35 13.54 -9.88
CA TRP A 161 4.28 14.98 -10.13
C TRP A 161 2.88 15.38 -10.59
N ASP A 162 2.56 16.65 -10.35
CA ASP A 162 1.33 17.34 -10.77
C ASP A 162 1.73 18.64 -11.47
#